data_AF-A0A1B7N997-F1
#
_entry.id   AF-A0A1B7N997-F1
#
_cell.length_a   1.000
_cell.length_b   1.000
_cell.length_c   1.000
_cell.angle_alpha   90.00
_cell.angle_beta   90.00
_cell.angle_gamma   90.00
#
_symmetry.space_group_name_H-M   'P 1'
#
loop_
_entity.id
_entity.type
_entity.pdbx_description
1 polymer ?
#
loop_
_entity_poly.entity_id
_entity_poly.type
_entity_poly.pdbx_seq_one_letter_code
_entity_poly.pdbx_strand_id
1 'polypeptide(L)'
;MEYIDAPDCTKKNAKRVAQAVQTLISVRGPSSAPGHVGGGPVVHSFFTDEQTSPFRYETIDELEQHINGILRVGDNPRRISLVADASDGLYLCPCDINSGNFKKLPDGKVVALDFRASCFLPPSFFAVAMAKAVDHFTMKVARHVKYPISGDVAAMTSASYSLVPYGRNDIGQPDSFSFYLDRLHYWTGAPKSLRQRKEL
;
A
#
# COMPACT_ATOMS: atom_id res chain seq x y z
N MET A 1 22.87 6.93 2.17
CA MET A 1 22.03 7.64 3.16
C MET A 1 22.93 8.42 4.08
N GLU A 2 22.56 9.65 4.40
CA GLU A 2 23.20 10.41 5.47
C GLU A 2 22.82 9.81 6.83
N TYR A 3 23.79 9.65 7.73
CA TYR A 3 23.54 9.18 9.09
C TYR A 3 23.14 10.35 9.98
N ILE A 4 21.99 10.24 10.64
CA ILE A 4 21.52 11.25 11.59
C ILE A 4 21.70 10.72 13.02
N ASP A 5 22.70 11.26 13.73
CA ASP A 5 22.95 10.97 15.14
C ASP A 5 21.95 11.73 16.03
N ALA A 6 20.75 11.17 16.16
CA ALA A 6 19.69 11.71 16.98
C ALA A 6 18.85 10.57 17.57
N PRO A 7 18.21 10.79 18.73
CA PRO A 7 17.33 9.79 19.33
C PRO A 7 16.07 9.59 18.47
N ASP A 8 15.57 8.36 18.50
CA ASP A 8 14.27 8.02 17.93
C ASP A 8 13.15 8.82 18.63
N CYS A 9 12.11 9.14 17.87
CA CYS A 9 10.91 9.69 18.42
C CYS A 9 10.23 8.68 19.34
N THR A 10 9.50 9.17 20.33
CA THR A 10 8.69 8.34 21.21
C THR A 10 7.23 8.77 21.14
N LYS A 11 6.36 8.09 21.88
CA LYS A 11 4.95 8.49 22.05
C LYS A 11 4.77 9.96 22.51
N LYS A 12 5.79 10.55 23.17
CA LYS A 12 5.78 11.97 23.58
C LYS A 12 5.92 12.93 22.39
N ASN A 13 6.43 12.43 21.26
CA ASN A 13 6.67 13.19 20.04
C ASN A 13 5.53 13.09 19.02
N ALA A 14 4.48 12.29 19.31
CA ALA A 14 3.44 11.95 18.34
C ALA A 14 2.81 13.16 17.63
N LYS A 15 2.56 14.27 18.34
CA LYS A 15 2.02 15.49 17.72
C LYS A 15 2.98 16.12 16.70
N ARG A 16 4.29 16.14 16.98
CA ARG A 16 5.30 16.65 16.04
C ARG A 16 5.50 15.72 14.86
N VAL A 17 5.52 14.42 15.12
CA VAL A 17 5.58 13.40 14.05
C VAL A 17 4.36 13.52 13.15
N ALA A 18 3.17 13.73 13.71
CA ALA A 18 1.97 13.97 12.92
C ALA A 18 2.06 15.21 12.02
N GLN A 19 2.75 16.27 12.45
CA GLN A 19 3.03 17.42 11.58
C GLN A 19 3.98 17.04 10.43
N ALA A 20 5.02 16.26 10.70
CA ALA A 20 5.90 15.75 9.64
C ALA A 20 5.13 14.85 8.66
N VAL A 21 4.31 13.92 9.17
CA VAL A 21 3.46 13.05 8.35
C VAL A 21 2.44 13.88 7.56
N GLN A 22 1.85 14.92 8.14
CA GLN A 22 0.95 15.83 7.41
C GLN A 22 1.65 16.48 6.20
N THR A 23 2.92 16.87 6.35
CA THR A 23 3.75 17.39 5.25
C THR A 23 4.06 16.30 4.24
N LEU A 24 4.33 15.06 4.66
CA LEU A 24 4.59 13.96 3.73
C LEU A 24 3.34 13.67 2.88
N ILE A 25 2.17 13.50 3.50
CA ILE A 25 0.94 13.16 2.78
C ILE A 25 0.37 14.29 1.91
N SER A 26 0.96 15.49 1.95
CA SER A 26 0.62 16.57 1.00
C SER A 26 1.49 16.55 -0.25
N VAL A 27 2.54 15.74 -0.29
CA VAL A 27 3.41 15.59 -1.47
C VAL A 27 2.65 14.83 -2.55
N ARG A 28 2.52 15.45 -3.72
CA ARG A 28 1.88 14.85 -4.90
C ARG A 28 2.83 13.89 -5.62
N GLY A 29 2.25 12.83 -6.17
CA GLY A 29 2.95 11.88 -7.02
C GLY A 29 3.34 12.49 -8.37
N PRO A 30 4.46 12.04 -8.96
CA PRO A 30 4.92 12.52 -10.25
C PRO A 30 4.12 11.94 -11.43
N SER A 31 3.23 10.99 -11.18
CA SER A 31 2.41 10.33 -12.20
C SER A 31 1.05 9.89 -11.63
N SER A 32 0.17 9.45 -12.52
CA SER A 32 -1.13 8.86 -12.17
C SER A 32 -1.07 7.36 -11.86
N ALA A 33 0.08 6.70 -12.04
CA ALA A 33 0.24 5.27 -11.77
C ALA A 33 0.54 5.05 -10.28
N PRO A 34 -0.23 4.20 -9.57
CA PRO A 34 0.02 3.91 -8.17
C PRO A 34 1.20 2.95 -8.01
N GLY A 35 2.08 3.23 -7.03
CA GLY A 35 3.27 2.40 -6.83
C GLY A 35 4.30 3.02 -5.90
N HIS A 36 5.37 2.27 -5.66
CA HIS A 36 6.50 2.69 -4.83
C HIS A 36 7.17 3.97 -5.37
N VAL A 37 7.72 4.82 -4.47
CA VAL A 37 8.34 6.11 -4.83
C VAL A 37 9.50 5.97 -5.83
N GLY A 38 10.22 4.86 -5.78
CA GLY A 38 11.27 4.51 -6.75
C GLY A 38 10.78 3.80 -8.02
N GLY A 39 9.47 3.70 -8.21
CA GLY A 39 8.84 2.80 -9.19
C GLY A 39 8.73 1.36 -8.69
N GLY A 40 7.84 0.59 -9.32
CA GLY A 40 7.60 -0.82 -9.00
C GLY A 40 6.23 -1.07 -8.34
N PRO A 41 6.03 -2.28 -7.77
CA PRO A 41 4.81 -2.64 -7.08
C PRO A 41 4.47 -1.72 -5.91
N VAL A 42 3.23 -1.78 -5.44
CA VAL A 42 2.79 -1.08 -4.23
C VAL A 42 3.33 -1.82 -3.01
N VAL A 43 4.02 -1.10 -2.14
CA VAL A 43 4.41 -1.56 -0.80
C VAL A 43 3.49 -0.89 0.23
N HIS A 44 2.58 -1.65 0.81
CA HIS A 44 1.59 -1.19 1.76
C HIS A 44 1.06 -2.34 2.64
N SER A 45 0.78 -2.04 3.91
CA SER A 45 0.15 -2.92 4.90
C SER A 45 -1.22 -3.49 4.50
N PHE A 46 -1.76 -3.06 3.35
CA PHE A 46 -2.95 -3.65 2.76
C PHE A 46 -2.68 -5.09 2.31
N PHE A 47 -1.50 -5.36 1.77
CA PHE A 47 -1.08 -6.68 1.28
C PHE A 47 -0.50 -7.53 2.42
N THR A 48 -0.57 -8.85 2.30
CA THR A 48 -0.02 -9.81 3.27
C THR A 48 1.47 -10.06 3.06
N ASP A 49 2.08 -10.76 4.01
CA ASP A 49 3.45 -11.26 3.99
C ASP A 49 4.48 -10.13 3.88
N GLU A 50 4.96 -9.85 2.67
CA GLU A 50 5.97 -8.81 2.39
C GLU A 50 5.35 -7.42 2.18
N GLN A 51 4.05 -7.27 2.47
CA GLN A 51 3.30 -6.02 2.29
C GLN A 51 3.41 -5.47 0.86
N THR A 52 3.64 -6.34 -0.12
CA THR A 52 3.92 -5.95 -1.50
C THR A 52 2.86 -6.51 -2.43
N SER A 53 2.34 -5.67 -3.32
CA SER A 53 1.39 -6.10 -4.34
C SER A 53 2.03 -7.10 -5.30
N PRO A 54 1.26 -8.06 -5.83
CA PRO A 54 1.79 -9.09 -6.71
C PRO A 54 2.18 -8.54 -8.08
N PHE A 55 1.64 -7.37 -8.44
CA PHE A 55 1.83 -6.71 -9.72
C PHE A 55 2.17 -5.24 -9.51
N ARG A 56 2.78 -4.65 -10.53
CA ARG A 56 2.77 -3.21 -10.74
C ARG A 56 1.46 -2.84 -11.42
N TYR A 57 0.82 -1.77 -10.97
CA TYR A 57 -0.37 -1.23 -11.60
C TYR A 57 0.02 -0.01 -12.43
N GLU A 58 -0.44 0.05 -13.66
CA GLU A 58 -0.25 1.20 -14.54
C GLU A 58 -1.37 2.24 -14.36
N THR A 59 -2.52 1.82 -13.83
CA THR A 59 -3.67 2.69 -13.60
C THR A 59 -4.31 2.48 -12.23
N ILE A 60 -5.06 3.47 -11.77
CA ILE A 60 -5.89 3.35 -10.56
C ILE A 60 -7.01 2.34 -10.76
N ASP A 61 -7.54 2.23 -11.97
CA ASP A 61 -8.59 1.26 -12.30
C ASP A 61 -8.12 -0.18 -12.10
N GLU A 62 -6.87 -0.50 -12.46
CA GLU A 62 -6.30 -1.83 -12.23
C GLU A 62 -6.19 -2.17 -10.73
N LEU A 63 -5.75 -1.20 -9.91
CA LEU A 63 -5.69 -1.35 -8.46
C LEU A 63 -7.11 -1.50 -7.86
N GLU A 64 -8.06 -0.69 -8.33
CA GLU A 64 -9.46 -0.74 -7.90
C GLU A 64 -10.11 -2.09 -8.25
N GLN A 65 -9.94 -2.56 -9.48
CA GLN A 65 -10.47 -3.83 -9.95
C GLN A 65 -9.91 -4.99 -9.12
N HIS A 66 -8.61 -4.95 -8.79
CA HIS A 66 -7.99 -5.97 -7.97
C HIS A 66 -8.60 -6.00 -6.56
N ILE A 67 -8.74 -4.85 -5.90
CA ILE A 67 -9.35 -4.78 -4.56
C ILE A 67 -10.82 -5.23 -4.58
N ASN A 68 -11.58 -4.83 -5.60
CA ASN A 68 -12.95 -5.29 -5.80
C ASN A 68 -13.02 -6.80 -6.10
N GLY A 69 -12.01 -7.36 -6.77
CA GLY A 69 -11.83 -8.79 -6.96
C GLY A 69 -11.56 -9.53 -5.65
N ILE A 70 -10.68 -9.00 -4.80
CA ILE A 70 -10.41 -9.54 -3.45
C ILE A 70 -11.69 -9.54 -2.61
N LEU A 71 -12.45 -8.44 -2.62
CA LEU A 71 -13.76 -8.36 -1.94
C LEU A 71 -14.73 -9.45 -2.40
N ARG A 72 -14.80 -9.70 -3.71
CA ARG A 72 -15.63 -10.76 -4.28
C ARG A 72 -15.19 -12.15 -3.83
N VAL A 73 -13.88 -12.42 -3.80
CA VAL A 73 -13.33 -13.70 -3.30
C VAL A 73 -13.62 -13.88 -1.81
N GLY A 74 -13.67 -12.80 -1.05
CA GLY A 74 -14.04 -12.80 0.37
C GLY A 74 -15.54 -12.71 0.66
N ASP A 75 -16.41 -12.99 -0.32
CA ASP A 75 -17.87 -12.91 -0.23
C ASP A 75 -18.41 -11.57 0.34
N ASN A 76 -17.68 -10.47 0.15
CA ASN A 76 -18.07 -9.14 0.59
C ASN A 76 -18.76 -8.39 -0.58
N PRO A 77 -20.04 -8.01 -0.43
CA PRO A 77 -20.81 -7.41 -1.53
C PRO A 77 -20.42 -5.96 -1.82
N ARG A 78 -19.63 -5.32 -0.95
CA ARG A 78 -19.20 -3.93 -1.14
C ARG A 78 -18.31 -3.79 -2.38
N ARG A 79 -18.34 -2.58 -2.94
CA ARG A 79 -17.42 -2.15 -3.99
C ARG A 79 -16.83 -0.81 -3.57
N ILE A 80 -15.58 -0.60 -3.95
CA ILE A 80 -14.88 0.66 -3.75
C ILE A 80 -14.74 1.42 -5.06
N SER A 81 -14.55 2.73 -4.96
CA SER A 81 -14.14 3.58 -6.08
C SER A 81 -12.93 4.43 -5.70
N LEU A 82 -11.76 4.04 -6.18
CA LEU A 82 -10.51 4.77 -6.03
C LEU A 82 -10.39 5.91 -7.05
N VAL A 83 -11.10 5.86 -8.18
CA VAL A 83 -11.06 6.94 -9.17
C VAL A 83 -11.51 8.28 -8.56
N ALA A 84 -12.58 8.26 -7.77
CA ALA A 84 -13.04 9.45 -7.06
C ALA A 84 -12.03 9.92 -5.99
N ASP A 85 -11.45 8.96 -5.25
CA ASP A 85 -10.45 9.23 -4.20
C ASP A 85 -9.14 9.80 -4.78
N ALA A 86 -8.74 9.36 -5.97
CA ALA A 86 -7.56 9.80 -6.69
C ALA A 86 -7.82 10.93 -7.70
N SER A 87 -9.01 11.54 -7.69
CA SER A 87 -9.40 12.58 -8.67
C SER A 87 -8.48 13.80 -8.65
N ASP A 88 -7.98 14.17 -7.48
CA ASP A 88 -6.99 15.22 -7.29
C ASP A 88 -5.54 14.73 -7.43
N GLY A 89 -5.33 13.50 -7.90
CA GLY A 89 -4.03 12.86 -8.04
C GLY A 89 -3.64 11.94 -6.88
N LEU A 90 -2.44 11.37 -6.99
CA LEU A 90 -1.87 10.49 -5.97
C LEU A 90 -1.00 11.27 -5.00
N TYR A 91 -0.94 10.79 -3.77
CA TYR A 91 -0.18 11.43 -2.70
C TYR A 91 0.79 10.44 -2.08
N LEU A 92 1.89 10.96 -1.55
CA LEU A 92 2.85 10.16 -0.83
C LEU A 92 2.16 9.53 0.38
N CYS A 93 2.13 8.21 0.42
CA CYS A 93 1.56 7.41 1.48
C CYS A 93 2.70 6.70 2.22
N PRO A 94 3.19 7.26 3.35
CA PRO A 94 4.15 6.57 4.20
C PRO A 94 3.42 5.46 4.95
N CYS A 95 3.73 4.20 4.60
CA CYS A 95 3.08 3.06 5.26
C CYS A 95 3.73 2.70 6.61
N ASP A 96 5.02 2.99 6.79
CA ASP A 96 5.80 2.57 7.96
C ASP A 96 6.07 3.72 8.93
N ILE A 97 5.05 4.10 9.71
CA ILE A 97 5.12 5.21 10.68
C ILE A 97 5.64 4.72 12.05
N ASN A 98 6.62 3.83 12.07
CA ASN A 98 7.22 3.37 13.31
C ASN A 98 8.10 4.47 13.95
N SER A 99 8.32 4.40 15.27
CA SER A 99 9.10 5.40 15.99
C SER A 99 10.57 5.53 15.56
N GLY A 100 11.18 4.42 15.12
CA GLY A 100 12.59 4.37 14.67
C GLY A 100 12.81 5.12 13.35
N ASN A 101 11.76 5.24 12.54
CA ASN A 101 11.79 6.01 11.28
C ASN A 101 11.65 7.52 11.50
N PHE A 102 11.61 8.02 12.74
CA PHE A 102 11.58 9.45 13.00
C PHE A 102 12.61 9.85 14.04
N LYS A 103 13.45 10.83 13.71
CA LYS A 103 14.46 11.36 14.62
C LYS A 103 14.06 12.71 15.16
N LYS A 104 14.26 12.94 16.45
CA LYS A 104 14.08 14.25 17.07
C LYS A 104 15.43 14.98 17.11
N LEU A 105 15.55 16.06 16.35
CA LEU A 105 16.75 16.90 16.34
C LEU A 105 16.87 17.76 17.62
N PRO A 106 18.08 18.27 17.96
CA PRO A 106 18.30 19.12 19.12
C PRO A 106 17.43 20.39 19.15
N ASP A 107 17.16 20.97 17.97
CA ASP A 107 16.28 22.15 17.81
C ASP A 107 14.78 21.82 17.95
N GLY A 108 14.44 20.55 18.20
CA GLY A 108 13.07 20.07 18.38
C GLY A 108 12.32 19.75 17.09
N LYS A 109 12.95 19.89 15.91
CA LYS A 109 12.40 19.40 14.64
C LYS A 109 12.38 17.88 14.60
N VAL A 110 11.57 17.35 13.69
CA VAL A 110 11.49 15.92 13.41
C VAL A 110 11.94 15.69 11.97
N VAL A 111 12.81 14.70 11.78
CA VAL A 111 13.19 14.20 10.45
C VAL A 111 12.57 12.82 10.28
N ALA A 112 11.89 12.62 9.16
CA ALA A 112 11.44 11.30 8.72
C ALA A 112 12.59 10.60 7.99
N LEU A 113 12.79 9.34 8.33
CA LEU A 113 13.75 8.41 7.76
C LEU A 113 13.01 7.27 7.07
N ASP A 114 13.77 6.48 6.33
CA ASP A 114 13.34 5.22 5.70
C ASP A 114 12.03 5.31 4.90
N PHE A 115 12.16 5.60 3.62
CA PHE A 115 11.04 5.68 2.68
C PHE A 115 10.83 4.36 1.90
N ARG A 116 11.41 3.23 2.34
CA ARG A 116 11.32 1.94 1.61
C ARG A 116 9.90 1.40 1.44
N ALA A 117 8.98 1.77 2.33
CA ALA A 117 7.56 1.41 2.24
C ALA A 117 6.69 2.63 1.88
N SER A 118 7.25 3.59 1.15
CA SER A 118 6.49 4.77 0.70
C SER A 118 6.07 4.61 -0.75
N CYS A 119 4.79 4.86 -1.00
CA CYS A 119 4.18 4.78 -2.32
C CYS A 119 3.45 6.08 -2.65
N PHE A 120 3.18 6.33 -3.93
CA PHE A 120 2.16 7.29 -4.36
C PHE A 120 0.85 6.54 -4.57
N LEU A 121 -0.16 6.86 -3.76
CA LEU A 121 -1.43 6.12 -3.69
C LEU A 121 -2.62 7.09 -3.55
N PRO A 122 -3.86 6.60 -3.79
CA PRO A 122 -5.06 7.31 -3.37
C PRO A 122 -5.05 7.62 -1.85
N PRO A 123 -5.54 8.78 -1.40
CA PRO A 123 -5.54 9.19 0.01
C PRO A 123 -6.14 8.15 0.98
N SER A 124 -7.13 7.38 0.55
CA SER A 124 -7.75 6.31 1.34
C SER A 124 -6.76 5.24 1.81
N PHE A 125 -5.65 5.00 1.10
CA PHE A 125 -4.63 4.06 1.54
C PHE A 125 -3.95 4.50 2.83
N PHE A 126 -3.71 5.80 3.01
CA PHE A 126 -3.19 6.31 4.27
C PHE A 126 -4.16 6.02 5.43
N ALA A 127 -5.46 6.19 5.19
CA ALA A 127 -6.48 5.84 6.19
C ALA A 127 -6.49 4.33 6.50
N VAL A 128 -6.27 3.46 5.51
CA VAL A 128 -6.11 2.01 5.72
C VAL A 128 -4.88 1.70 6.57
N ALA A 129 -3.72 2.30 6.28
CA ALA A 129 -2.51 2.13 7.09
C ALA A 129 -2.77 2.53 8.56
N MET A 130 -3.48 3.64 8.78
CA MET A 130 -3.81 4.11 10.12
C MET A 130 -4.83 3.20 10.83
N ALA A 131 -5.82 2.67 10.09
CA ALA A 131 -6.82 1.75 10.62
C ALA A 131 -6.21 0.39 11.01
N LYS A 132 -5.15 -0.04 10.32
CA LYS A 132 -4.43 -1.29 10.58
C LYS A 132 -3.26 -1.16 11.56
N ALA A 133 -2.97 0.05 12.04
CA ALA A 133 -1.90 0.29 12.97
C ALA A 133 -2.11 -0.48 14.29
N VAL A 134 -1.16 -1.36 14.63
CA VAL A 134 -1.19 -2.15 15.87
C VAL A 134 -0.35 -1.53 16.99
N ASP A 135 0.63 -0.70 16.66
CA ASP A 135 1.53 -0.13 17.65
C ASP A 135 0.99 1.20 18.20
N HIS A 136 1.21 1.40 19.50
CA HIS A 136 0.72 2.58 20.21
C HIS A 136 1.30 3.91 19.73
N PHE A 137 2.46 3.92 19.07
CA PHE A 137 3.06 5.16 18.58
C PHE A 137 2.31 5.62 17.33
N THR A 138 2.16 4.75 16.33
CA THR A 138 1.40 5.02 15.10
C THR A 138 -0.05 5.40 15.43
N MET A 139 -0.71 4.67 16.34
CA MET A 139 -2.07 5.03 16.79
C MET A 139 -2.16 6.45 17.38
N LYS A 140 -1.11 6.91 18.11
CA LYS A 140 -1.08 8.28 18.65
C LYS A 140 -0.81 9.31 17.56
N VAL A 141 0.05 9.01 16.59
CA VAL A 141 0.31 9.88 15.44
C VAL A 141 -0.97 10.04 14.63
N ALA A 142 -1.65 8.94 14.30
CA ALA A 142 -2.89 8.92 13.52
C ALA A 142 -3.98 9.86 14.06
N ARG A 143 -4.10 9.99 15.39
CA ARG A 143 -5.07 10.91 16.05
C ARG A 143 -4.80 12.40 15.80
N HIS A 144 -3.63 12.74 15.27
CA HIS A 144 -3.20 14.12 15.06
C HIS A 144 -3.00 14.47 13.57
N VAL A 145 -3.03 13.50 12.67
CA VAL A 145 -2.94 13.73 11.22
C VAL A 145 -4.36 13.93 10.67
N LYS A 146 -4.52 14.90 9.77
CA LYS A 146 -5.76 15.11 9.01
C LYS A 146 -5.60 14.48 7.63
N TYR A 147 -6.43 13.50 7.35
CA TYR A 147 -6.48 12.80 6.06
C TYR A 147 -7.94 12.48 5.70
N PRO A 148 -8.26 12.37 4.41
CA PRO A 148 -9.60 11.99 3.97
C PRO A 148 -9.98 10.63 4.55
N ILE A 149 -11.14 10.56 5.19
CA ILE A 149 -11.76 9.29 5.59
C ILE A 149 -12.78 8.98 4.51
N SER A 150 -12.40 8.16 3.54
CA SER A 150 -13.33 7.65 2.53
C SER A 150 -14.28 6.63 3.17
N GLY A 151 -15.53 6.56 2.68
CA GLY A 151 -16.47 5.50 3.03
C GLY A 151 -15.96 4.10 2.66
N ASP A 152 -14.99 4.03 1.74
CA ASP A 152 -14.40 2.80 1.24
C ASP A 152 -13.37 2.18 2.18
N VAL A 153 -12.85 2.92 3.17
CA VAL A 153 -11.77 2.44 4.06
C VAL A 153 -12.15 1.14 4.78
N ALA A 154 -13.41 1.00 5.20
CA ALA A 154 -13.90 -0.22 5.85
C ALA A 154 -13.98 -1.41 4.87
N ALA A 155 -14.28 -1.16 3.60
CA ALA A 155 -14.27 -2.19 2.57
C ALA A 155 -12.83 -2.57 2.20
N MET A 156 -11.94 -1.60 1.98
CA MET A 156 -10.51 -1.85 1.73
C MET A 156 -9.86 -2.63 2.87
N THR A 157 -10.14 -2.26 4.12
CA THR A 157 -9.63 -2.99 5.29
C THR A 157 -10.14 -4.43 5.31
N SER A 158 -11.42 -4.65 4.98
CA SER A 158 -11.97 -6.01 4.84
C SER A 158 -11.28 -6.79 3.73
N ALA A 159 -11.03 -6.17 2.58
CA ALA A 159 -10.34 -6.80 1.46
C ALA A 159 -8.93 -7.25 1.87
N SER A 160 -8.18 -6.38 2.56
CA SER A 160 -6.87 -6.70 3.13
C SER A 160 -6.93 -7.93 4.05
N TYR A 161 -7.95 -8.05 4.91
CA TYR A 161 -8.10 -9.24 5.75
C TYR A 161 -8.49 -10.50 4.97
N SER A 162 -9.23 -10.37 3.86
CA SER A 162 -9.58 -11.50 2.99
C SER A 162 -8.37 -12.15 2.31
N LEU A 163 -7.22 -11.46 2.24
CA LEU A 163 -5.97 -12.04 1.73
C LEU A 163 -5.33 -13.04 2.70
N VAL A 164 -5.54 -12.87 4.02
CA VAL A 164 -4.82 -13.61 5.08
C VAL A 164 -5.01 -15.14 4.99
N PRO A 165 -6.22 -15.69 4.80
CA PRO A 165 -6.40 -17.14 4.70
C PRO A 165 -5.71 -17.77 3.49
N TYR A 166 -5.41 -16.99 2.46
CA TYR A 166 -4.79 -17.48 1.22
C TYR A 166 -3.26 -17.37 1.25
N GLY A 167 -2.69 -16.48 2.05
CA GLY A 167 -1.24 -16.24 2.11
C GLY A 167 -0.63 -15.82 0.77
N ARG A 168 -1.42 -15.16 -0.08
CA ARG A 168 -1.01 -14.67 -1.40
C ARG A 168 -1.83 -13.43 -1.79
N ASN A 169 -1.18 -12.51 -2.49
CA ASN A 169 -1.73 -11.19 -2.78
C ASN A 169 -2.38 -11.05 -4.17
N ASP A 170 -2.41 -12.09 -4.98
CA ASP A 170 -2.92 -12.12 -6.36
C ASP A 170 -4.31 -12.74 -6.52
N ILE A 171 -5.00 -13.05 -5.41
CA ILE A 171 -6.42 -13.42 -5.48
C ILE A 171 -7.25 -12.23 -5.97
N GLY A 172 -8.25 -12.48 -6.81
CA GLY A 172 -9.07 -11.38 -7.35
C GLY A 172 -8.35 -10.52 -8.39
N GLN A 173 -7.19 -10.98 -8.89
CA GLN A 173 -6.46 -10.37 -10.01
C GLN A 173 -7.41 -10.02 -11.18
N PRO A 174 -7.29 -8.81 -11.76
CA PRO A 174 -8.02 -8.44 -12.96
C PRO A 174 -7.59 -9.29 -14.18
N ASP A 175 -8.52 -9.58 -15.08
CA ASP A 175 -8.27 -10.37 -16.30
C ASP A 175 -7.15 -9.77 -17.16
N SER A 176 -6.96 -8.43 -17.12
CA SER A 176 -5.89 -7.73 -17.83
C SER A 176 -4.47 -8.21 -17.45
N PHE A 177 -4.29 -8.75 -16.25
CA PHE A 177 -3.00 -9.26 -15.79
C PHE A 177 -2.79 -10.75 -16.10
N SER A 178 -3.82 -11.48 -16.53
CA SER A 178 -3.72 -12.92 -16.85
C SER A 178 -2.69 -13.19 -17.97
N PHE A 179 -2.56 -12.26 -18.93
CA PHE A 179 -1.60 -12.35 -20.02
C PHE A 179 -0.14 -12.08 -19.63
N TYR A 180 0.12 -11.42 -18.49
CA TYR A 180 1.47 -11.11 -18.03
C TYR A 180 2.14 -12.31 -17.35
N LEU A 181 1.37 -13.12 -16.60
CA LEU A 181 1.88 -14.34 -15.97
C LEU A 181 2.23 -15.41 -17.01
N ASP A 182 1.43 -15.54 -18.08
CA ASP A 182 1.78 -16.41 -19.20
C ASP A 182 3.13 -16.02 -19.83
N ARG A 183 3.40 -14.72 -20.04
CA ARG A 183 4.68 -14.26 -20.60
C ARG A 183 5.90 -14.48 -19.69
N LEU A 184 5.74 -14.41 -18.37
CA LEU A 184 6.83 -14.70 -17.44
C LEU A 184 7.15 -16.20 -17.39
N HIS A 185 6.13 -17.06 -17.50
CA HIS A 185 6.34 -18.51 -17.66
C HIS A 185 7.04 -18.90 -18.97
N TYR A 186 6.96 -18.08 -20.02
CA TYR A 186 7.73 -18.29 -21.27
C TYR A 186 9.21 -17.86 -21.18
N TRP A 187 9.62 -17.12 -20.14
CA TRP A 187 11.01 -16.67 -19.95
C TRP A 187 11.85 -17.55 -19.00
N THR A 188 11.21 -18.27 -18.08
CA THR A 188 11.88 -19.38 -17.37
C THR A 188 11.82 -20.60 -18.28
N GLY A 189 12.93 -20.93 -18.95
CA GLY A 189 13.05 -22.01 -19.95
C GLY A 189 12.76 -23.43 -19.42
N ALA A 190 11.55 -23.69 -18.97
CA ALA A 190 11.07 -25.01 -18.62
C ALA A 190 10.47 -25.66 -19.89
N PRO A 191 10.97 -26.82 -20.34
CA PRO A 191 10.46 -27.48 -21.53
C PRO A 191 9.04 -27.99 -21.30
N LYS A 192 8.17 -27.78 -22.29
CA LYS A 192 6.83 -28.38 -22.37
C LYS A 192 6.96 -29.90 -22.53
N SER A 193 6.85 -30.66 -21.44
CA SER A 193 6.59 -32.10 -21.56
C SER A 193 5.10 -32.35 -21.80
N LEU A 194 4.79 -32.56 -23.09
CA LEU A 194 3.81 -33.49 -23.66
C LEU A 194 2.31 -33.31 -23.34
N ARG A 195 1.65 -32.76 -24.37
CA ARG A 195 0.27 -33.05 -24.77
C ARG A 195 0.03 -34.56 -25.01
N GLN A 196 -1.25 -34.92 -24.83
CA GLN A 196 -2.04 -36.04 -25.40
C GLN A 196 -2.25 -37.29 -24.53
N ARG A 197 -3.49 -37.45 -24.06
CA ARG A 197 -4.44 -38.43 -24.63
C ARG A 197 -5.89 -38.12 -24.21
N LYS A 198 -6.71 -37.77 -25.19
CA LYS A 198 -8.13 -38.13 -25.27
C LYS A 198 -8.26 -39.10 -26.45
N GLU A 199 -9.25 -39.99 -26.36
CA GLU A 199 -9.77 -40.94 -27.37
C GLU A 199 -9.02 -42.28 -27.52
N LEU A 200 -9.49 -43.30 -26.79
CA LEU A 200 -10.48 -44.30 -27.21
C LEU A 200 -11.11 -44.95 -25.97
#